data_AF-A0AAE1J819-F1
#
_entry.id   AF-A0AAE1J819-F1
#
_cell.length_a   1.000
_cell.length_b   1.000
_cell.length_c   1.000
_cell.angle_alpha   90.00
_cell.angle_beta   90.00
_cell.angle_gamma   90.00
#
_symmetry.space_group_name_H-M   'P 1'
#
loop_
_entity.id
_entity.type
_entity.pdbx_description
1 polymer ?
#
loop_
_entity_poly.entity_id
_entity_poly.type
_entity_poly.pdbx_seq_one_letter_code
_entity_poly.pdbx_strand_id
1 'polypeptide(L)'
;MYLTRPLSLYLKDEDALTLPPPERNSGYLVISDDESETLLRLRRANYRMRRLPFFQNKDFIVQSCSDGDASNQVLFIPVLNKHLSDNRYYVMLRRWWERGNAATSSKEDDMASCCWGCCIQDAQPCALNPFNSYQQFEIIHQKPRDRFQAKSIAPDGIPPMFLREQWAPHVDINTNRHPLHEALGLNSSLRAQLPHLNSIFT
;
A
#
# COMPACT_ATOMS: atom_id res chain seq x y z
N MET A 1 -5.39 -13.46 -3.88
CA MET A 1 -4.30 -13.46 -4.89
C MET A 1 -4.23 -12.08 -5.53
N TYR A 2 -3.04 -11.56 -5.82
CA TYR A 2 -2.91 -10.29 -6.53
C TYR A 2 -2.72 -10.49 -8.03
N LEU A 3 -3.29 -9.58 -8.81
CA LEU A 3 -3.05 -9.42 -10.23
C LEU A 3 -2.23 -8.14 -10.45
N THR A 4 -1.18 -8.19 -11.26
CA THR A 4 -0.32 -7.03 -11.50
C THR A 4 -0.77 -6.23 -12.72
N ARG A 5 -0.71 -4.91 -12.62
CA ARG A 5 -0.97 -3.98 -13.72
C ARG A 5 0.10 -2.87 -13.75
N PRO A 6 0.52 -2.41 -14.93
CA PRO A 6 1.49 -1.32 -15.03
C PRO A 6 0.88 0.00 -14.56
N LEU A 7 1.69 0.86 -13.94
CA LEU A 7 1.27 2.18 -13.49
C LEU A 7 0.88 3.08 -14.67
N SER A 8 1.56 2.94 -15.81
CA SER A 8 1.26 3.71 -17.03
C SER A 8 -0.18 3.58 -17.51
N LEU A 9 -0.81 2.41 -17.32
CA LEU A 9 -2.23 2.17 -17.60
C LEU A 9 -3.10 3.20 -16.87
N TYR A 10 -2.94 3.28 -15.55
CA TYR A 10 -3.74 4.17 -14.70
C TYR A 10 -3.41 5.65 -14.86
N LEU A 11 -2.19 5.98 -15.31
CA LEU A 11 -1.81 7.35 -15.62
C LEU A 11 -2.46 7.89 -16.90
N LYS A 12 -2.84 7.00 -17.81
CA LYS A 12 -3.50 7.32 -19.09
C LYS A 12 -5.02 7.25 -18.97
N ASP A 13 -5.51 6.33 -18.16
CA ASP A 13 -6.94 6.05 -17.97
C ASP A 13 -7.24 5.92 -16.47
N GLU A 14 -7.84 6.97 -15.90
CA GLU A 14 -8.23 6.97 -14.49
C GLU A 14 -9.43 6.07 -14.22
N ASP A 15 -10.30 5.82 -15.20
CA ASP A 15 -11.48 4.96 -15.03
C ASP A 15 -11.08 3.50 -14.75
N ALA A 16 -9.89 3.10 -15.20
CA ALA A 16 -9.30 1.80 -14.90
C ALA A 16 -9.08 1.57 -13.39
N LEU A 17 -9.01 2.63 -12.56
CA LEU A 17 -8.86 2.51 -11.10
C LEU A 17 -10.11 1.96 -10.41
N THR A 18 -11.27 2.10 -11.05
CA THR A 18 -12.57 1.64 -10.54
C THR A 18 -12.92 0.24 -11.01
N LEU A 19 -12.02 -0.45 -11.73
CA LEU A 19 -12.24 -1.83 -12.12
C LEU A 19 -12.30 -2.76 -10.88
N PRO A 20 -13.28 -3.67 -10.79
CA PRO A 20 -13.38 -4.60 -9.68
C PRO A 20 -12.28 -5.66 -9.75
N PRO A 21 -11.70 -6.07 -8.60
CA PRO A 21 -10.82 -7.23 -8.57
C PRO A 21 -11.47 -8.47 -9.19
N PRO A 22 -10.71 -9.32 -9.89
CA PRO A 22 -11.27 -10.42 -10.69
C PRO A 22 -12.00 -11.48 -9.87
N GLU A 23 -11.60 -11.70 -8.60
CA GLU A 23 -12.17 -12.74 -7.74
C GLU A 23 -12.31 -12.29 -6.27
N ARG A 24 -13.06 -13.07 -5.48
CA ARG A 24 -13.06 -12.93 -4.02
C ARG A 24 -11.68 -13.21 -3.44
N ASN A 25 -11.29 -12.42 -2.45
CA ASN A 25 -9.96 -12.39 -1.83
C ASN A 25 -8.84 -12.13 -2.84
N SER A 26 -9.13 -11.35 -3.88
CA SER A 26 -8.15 -10.87 -4.86
C SER A 26 -7.98 -9.35 -4.79
N GLY A 27 -6.92 -8.84 -5.43
CA GLY A 27 -6.64 -7.41 -5.49
C GLY A 27 -5.66 -7.09 -6.61
N TYR A 28 -5.35 -5.80 -6.77
CA TYR A 28 -4.38 -5.33 -7.73
C TYR A 28 -3.04 -5.01 -7.06
N LEU A 29 -1.95 -5.34 -7.75
CA LEU A 29 -0.65 -4.73 -7.53
C LEU A 29 -0.33 -3.85 -8.73
N VAL A 30 0.22 -2.67 -8.46
CA VAL A 30 0.66 -1.72 -9.45
C VAL A 30 2.18 -1.79 -9.55
N ILE A 31 2.70 -1.91 -10.76
CA ILE A 31 4.15 -1.94 -11.00
C ILE A 31 4.57 -0.70 -11.78
N SER A 32 5.65 -0.04 -11.36
CA SER A 32 6.28 1.01 -12.15
C SER A 32 6.96 0.38 -13.36
N ASP A 33 6.55 0.80 -14.55
CA ASP A 33 7.10 0.44 -15.85
C ASP A 33 7.78 1.65 -16.51
N ASP A 34 8.59 1.43 -17.54
CA ASP A 34 9.43 2.47 -18.16
C ASP A 34 8.60 3.64 -18.71
N GLU A 35 7.38 3.35 -19.19
CA GLU A 35 6.47 4.38 -19.66
C GLU A 35 5.95 5.24 -18.48
N SER A 36 5.60 4.62 -17.35
CA SER A 36 5.18 5.38 -16.17
C SER A 36 6.29 6.30 -15.64
N GLU A 37 7.55 5.84 -15.68
CA GLU A 37 8.70 6.65 -15.28
C GLU A 37 8.91 7.86 -16.22
N THR A 38 8.64 7.66 -17.51
CA THR A 38 8.65 8.73 -18.50
C THR A 38 7.51 9.73 -18.26
N LEU A 39 6.28 9.24 -18.07
CA LEU A 39 5.08 10.05 -17.85
C LEU A 39 5.16 10.90 -16.57
N LEU A 40 5.73 10.33 -15.50
CA LEU A 40 5.95 11.05 -14.24
C LEU A 40 7.11 12.05 -14.31
N ARG A 41 7.80 12.14 -15.46
CA ARG A 41 8.97 13.01 -15.68
C ARG A 41 10.01 12.87 -14.57
N LEU A 42 10.29 11.62 -14.19
CA LEU A 42 11.20 11.33 -13.08
C LEU A 42 12.58 11.94 -13.37
N ARG A 43 12.98 12.94 -12.56
CA ARG A 43 14.34 13.50 -12.59
C ARG A 43 15.26 12.57 -11.77
N ARG A 44 16.54 12.50 -12.13
CA ARG A 44 17.50 11.62 -11.44
C ARG A 44 17.66 12.02 -9.97
N ALA A 45 17.56 10.98 -9.13
CA ALA A 45 17.56 10.93 -7.65
C ALA A 45 16.28 11.44 -6.96
N ASN A 46 15.72 10.61 -6.07
CA ASN A 46 14.65 10.92 -5.10
C ASN A 46 13.41 11.61 -5.67
N TYR A 47 12.57 10.84 -6.37
CA TYR A 47 11.29 11.35 -6.85
C TYR A 47 10.24 11.39 -5.74
N ARG A 48 9.59 12.54 -5.57
CA ARG A 48 8.41 12.68 -4.71
C ARG A 48 7.16 12.25 -5.48
N MET A 49 6.53 11.16 -5.06
CA MET A 49 5.25 10.73 -5.62
C MET A 49 4.13 11.68 -5.14
N ARG A 50 3.32 12.19 -6.09
CA ARG A 50 2.29 13.22 -5.84
C ARG A 50 0.87 12.76 -6.16
N ARG A 51 0.71 11.51 -6.59
CA ARG A 51 -0.57 10.93 -7.00
C ARG A 51 -0.65 9.47 -6.57
N LEU A 52 -1.86 8.94 -6.58
CA LEU A 52 -2.17 7.53 -6.39
C LEU A 52 -2.43 6.88 -7.77
N PRO A 53 -2.33 5.55 -7.89
CA PRO A 53 -1.94 4.58 -6.85
C PRO A 53 -0.42 4.51 -6.63
N PHE A 54 0.00 4.06 -5.45
CA PHE A 54 1.39 3.68 -5.21
C PHE A 54 1.72 2.34 -5.89
N PHE A 55 2.98 2.16 -6.31
CA PHE A 55 3.47 0.95 -6.98
C PHE A 55 4.34 0.09 -6.08
N GLN A 56 4.34 -1.24 -6.25
CA GLN A 56 4.89 -2.20 -5.29
C GLN A 56 6.25 -2.77 -5.67
N ASN A 57 6.77 -2.47 -6.85
CA ASN A 57 8.08 -2.92 -7.28
C ASN A 57 9.23 -1.99 -6.84
N LYS A 58 8.98 -1.04 -5.94
CA LYS A 58 10.00 -0.32 -5.16
C LYS A 58 9.49 0.00 -3.76
N ASP A 59 10.42 0.24 -2.85
CA ASP A 59 10.10 0.72 -1.50
C ASP A 59 10.02 2.26 -1.51
N PHE A 60 9.08 2.81 -0.75
CA PHE A 60 8.94 4.25 -0.54
C PHE A 60 9.61 4.67 0.76
N ILE A 61 10.10 5.90 0.79
CA ILE A 61 10.55 6.58 2.00
C ILE A 61 9.46 7.59 2.37
N VAL A 62 8.80 7.38 3.50
CA VAL A 62 7.78 8.28 4.04
C VAL A 62 8.44 9.15 5.10
N GLN A 63 8.38 10.46 4.89
CA GLN A 63 8.87 11.46 5.83
C GLN A 63 7.68 12.26 6.36
N SER A 64 7.44 12.22 7.67
CA SER A 64 6.45 13.08 8.31
C SER A 64 6.91 14.54 8.29
N CYS A 65 5.96 15.47 8.25
CA CYS A 65 6.27 16.90 8.34
C CYS A 65 6.60 17.37 9.76
N SER A 66 6.16 16.66 10.80
CA SER A 66 6.38 17.09 12.20
C SER A 66 7.60 16.41 12.83
N ASP A 67 7.87 15.16 12.45
CA ASP A 67 8.93 14.35 13.00
C ASP A 67 10.20 14.57 12.17
N GLY A 68 10.92 15.64 12.52
CA GLY A 68 11.92 16.32 11.69
C GLY A 68 13.08 15.50 11.13
N ASP A 69 13.25 14.23 11.51
CA ASP A 69 14.31 13.35 10.96
C ASP A 69 13.93 11.86 10.84
N ALA A 70 12.76 11.43 11.33
CA ALA A 70 12.37 10.02 11.25
C ALA A 70 11.74 9.70 9.88
N SER A 71 12.51 9.04 9.02
CA SER A 71 11.98 8.48 7.77
C SER A 71 11.70 6.99 7.92
N ASN A 72 10.54 6.56 7.40
CA ASN A 72 10.15 5.16 7.39
C ASN A 72 10.21 4.62 5.97
N GLN A 73 11.00 3.57 5.76
CA GLN A 73 10.98 2.83 4.51
C GLN A 73 9.80 1.86 4.54
N VAL A 74 8.88 1.98 3.58
CA VAL A 74 7.62 1.27 3.56
C VAL A 74 7.27 0.74 2.17
N LEU A 75 6.37 -0.24 2.14
CA LEU A 75 5.71 -0.73 0.94
C LEU A 75 4.20 -0.63 1.14
N PHE A 76 3.53 0.11 0.26
CA PHE A 76 2.07 0.23 0.28
C PHE A 76 1.46 -0.90 -0.55
N ILE A 77 0.66 -1.78 0.06
CA ILE A 77 0.01 -2.90 -0.62
C ILE A 77 -1.51 -2.63 -0.67
N PRO A 78 -2.14 -2.52 -1.85
CA PRO A 78 -3.58 -2.31 -1.95
C PRO A 78 -4.38 -3.38 -1.21
N VAL A 79 -5.44 -2.99 -0.52
CA VAL A 79 -6.28 -3.91 0.24
C VAL A 79 -7.04 -4.88 -0.68
N LEU A 80 -7.18 -6.14 -0.25
CA LEU A 80 -7.94 -7.15 -1.00
C LEU A 80 -9.43 -6.77 -1.10
N ASN A 81 -10.08 -7.19 -2.18
CA ASN A 81 -11.51 -6.96 -2.45
C ASN A 81 -11.89 -5.46 -2.55
N LYS A 82 -10.94 -4.60 -2.89
CA LYS A 82 -11.14 -3.16 -3.05
C LYS A 82 -10.65 -2.69 -4.41
N HIS A 83 -11.30 -1.65 -4.91
CA HIS A 83 -10.87 -0.93 -6.10
C HIS A 83 -9.63 -0.10 -5.77
N LEU A 84 -8.78 0.20 -6.75
CA LEU A 84 -7.62 1.07 -6.53
C LEU A 84 -8.05 2.51 -6.22
N SER A 85 -9.22 2.94 -6.74
CA SER A 85 -9.82 4.24 -6.43
C SER A 85 -10.21 4.41 -4.96
N ASP A 86 -10.36 3.31 -4.20
CA ASP A 86 -10.66 3.38 -2.76
C ASP A 86 -9.44 3.88 -1.96
N ASN A 87 -8.24 3.88 -2.55
CA ASN A 87 -7.00 4.33 -1.92
C ASN A 87 -6.71 3.64 -0.58
N ARG A 88 -7.09 2.37 -0.44
CA ARG A 88 -6.90 1.59 0.78
C ARG A 88 -5.67 0.71 0.67
N TYR A 89 -4.79 0.80 1.67
CA TYR A 89 -3.52 0.10 1.69
C TYR A 89 -3.24 -0.55 3.05
N TYR A 90 -2.58 -1.69 3.02
CA TYR A 90 -1.70 -2.13 4.10
C TYR A 90 -0.35 -1.43 3.95
N VAL A 91 0.26 -1.00 5.04
CA VAL A 91 1.58 -0.35 5.01
C VAL A 91 2.60 -1.28 5.65
N MET A 92 3.46 -1.88 4.85
CA MET A 92 4.48 -2.81 5.32
C MET A 92 5.78 -2.07 5.61
N LEU A 93 6.36 -2.26 6.79
CA LEU A 93 7.64 -1.69 7.15
C LEU A 93 8.79 -2.50 6.54
N ARG A 94 9.82 -1.77 6.08
CA ARG A 94 11.00 -2.32 5.40
C ARG A 94 12.30 -2.10 6.17
N ARG A 95 12.23 -1.31 7.26
CA ARG A 95 13.34 -1.09 8.19
C ARG A 95 13.73 -2.41 8.86
N TRP A 96 15.02 -2.62 9.10
CA TRP A 96 15.58 -3.93 9.39
C TRP A 96 14.98 -4.68 10.59
N TRP A 97 14.66 -4.02 11.71
CA TRP A 97 14.08 -4.68 12.90
C TRP A 97 12.55 -4.91 12.81
N GLU A 98 11.87 -4.15 11.96
CA GLU A 98 10.41 -4.20 11.74
C GLU A 98 10.06 -4.84 10.39
N ARG A 99 11.06 -5.37 9.69
CA ARG A 99 10.94 -5.77 8.30
C ARG A 99 9.88 -6.85 8.16
N GLY A 100 8.88 -6.58 7.32
CA GLY A 100 7.79 -7.52 7.05
C GLY A 100 6.62 -7.43 8.01
N ASN A 101 6.69 -6.55 9.02
CA ASN A 101 5.52 -6.20 9.82
C ASN A 101 4.67 -5.13 9.12
N ALA A 102 3.37 -5.20 9.34
CA ALA A 102 2.42 -4.18 8.96
C ALA A 102 2.32 -3.11 10.05
N ALA A 103 2.25 -1.85 9.63
CA ALA A 103 1.83 -0.77 10.50
C ALA A 103 0.42 -1.04 11.04
N THR A 104 0.22 -0.76 12.31
CA THR A 104 -1.05 -1.02 13.00
C THR A 104 -1.48 0.26 13.71
N SER A 105 -2.76 0.60 13.61
CA SER A 105 -3.36 1.71 14.35
C SER A 105 -3.46 1.34 15.83
N SER A 106 -3.17 2.28 16.73
CA SER A 106 -3.59 2.16 18.14
C SER A 106 -5.09 2.37 18.27
N LYS A 107 -5.65 1.98 19.42
CA LYS A 107 -7.03 2.32 19.77
C LYS A 107 -7.07 3.65 20.51
N GLU A 108 -8.19 4.36 20.42
CA GLU A 108 -8.43 5.53 21.27
C GLU A 108 -8.29 5.20 22.77
N ASP A 109 -8.72 4.01 23.19
CA ASP A 109 -8.59 3.54 24.58
C ASP A 109 -7.12 3.32 25.02
N ASP A 110 -6.19 3.18 24.06
CA ASP A 110 -4.75 3.05 24.34
C ASP A 110 -4.07 4.43 24.56
N MET A 111 -4.84 5.53 24.52
CA MET A 111 -4.34 6.88 24.79
C MET A 111 -3.88 7.01 26.24
N ALA A 112 -2.56 7.11 26.45
CA ALA A 112 -2.00 7.42 27.75
C ALA A 112 -2.17 8.93 28.06
N SER A 113 -2.72 9.21 29.24
CA SER A 113 -2.74 10.58 29.78
C SER A 113 -1.31 10.98 30.17
N CYS A 114 -0.77 12.03 29.55
CA CYS A 114 0.55 12.56 29.88
C CYS A 114 0.43 13.98 30.43
N CYS A 115 1.39 14.38 31.26
CA CYS A 115 1.32 15.54 32.17
C CYS A 115 1.12 16.90 31.47
N TRP A 116 1.21 16.99 30.14
CA TRP A 116 1.11 18.23 29.35
C TRP A 116 0.17 18.10 28.13
N GLY A 117 -0.63 17.03 28.06
CA GLY A 117 -1.53 16.71 26.94
C GLY A 117 -1.57 15.20 26.67
N CYS A 118 -2.66 14.70 26.08
CA CYS A 118 -2.78 13.28 25.72
C CYS A 118 -1.65 12.87 24.76
N CYS A 119 -0.78 11.96 25.18
CA CYS A 119 0.27 11.41 24.32
C CYS A 119 -0.23 10.09 23.73
N ILE A 120 -0.49 10.09 22.43
CA ILE A 120 -0.87 8.88 21.71
C ILE A 120 0.38 8.01 21.60
N GLN A 121 0.34 6.84 22.24
CA GLN A 121 1.36 5.82 22.03
C GLN A 121 1.00 5.04 20.76
N ASP A 122 1.93 5.00 19.81
CA ASP A 122 1.75 4.23 18.58
C ASP A 122 1.80 2.73 18.90
N ALA A 123 0.84 1.98 18.37
CA ALA A 123 0.87 0.53 18.46
C ALA A 123 2.10 -0.03 17.73
N GLN A 124 2.73 -1.04 18.33
CA GLN A 124 3.86 -1.71 17.71
C GLN A 124 3.43 -2.39 16.40
N PRO A 125 4.20 -2.25 15.30
CA PRO A 125 3.96 -2.98 14.07
C PRO A 125 3.98 -4.49 14.30
N CYS A 126 3.10 -5.23 13.65
CA CYS A 126 2.99 -6.68 13.83
C CYS A 126 2.73 -7.41 12.52
N ALA A 127 2.71 -8.74 12.54
CA ALA A 127 2.47 -9.55 11.34
C ALA A 127 1.18 -9.12 10.62
N LEU A 128 1.23 -9.09 9.29
CA LEU A 128 0.07 -8.71 8.47
C LEU A 128 -1.08 -9.71 8.67
N ASN A 129 -2.21 -9.21 9.13
CA ASN A 129 -3.50 -9.88 9.10
C ASN A 129 -4.42 -9.12 8.14
N PRO A 130 -4.69 -9.64 6.93
CA PRO A 130 -5.49 -8.96 5.92
C PRO A 130 -6.89 -8.56 6.39
N PHE A 131 -7.45 -9.23 7.38
CA PHE A 131 -8.79 -8.98 7.92
C PHE A 131 -8.80 -8.02 9.12
N ASN A 132 -7.62 -7.62 9.62
CA ASN A 132 -7.52 -6.64 10.69
C ASN A 132 -7.72 -5.21 10.15
N SER A 133 -8.84 -4.58 10.51
CA SER A 133 -9.16 -3.20 10.10
C SER A 133 -8.17 -2.17 10.62
N TYR A 134 -7.50 -2.41 11.75
CA TYR A 134 -6.50 -1.49 12.30
C TYR A 134 -5.20 -1.46 11.48
N GLN A 135 -4.97 -2.45 10.61
CA GLN A 135 -3.83 -2.49 9.67
C GLN A 135 -4.17 -1.96 8.28
N GLN A 136 -5.42 -1.54 8.06
CA GLN A 136 -5.89 -0.97 6.81
C GLN A 136 -6.01 0.54 6.93
N PHE A 137 -5.48 1.24 5.93
CA PHE A 137 -5.45 2.69 5.91
C PHE A 137 -6.04 3.21 4.61
N GLU A 138 -6.94 4.19 4.71
CA GLU A 138 -7.31 5.03 3.57
C GLU A 138 -6.29 6.17 3.44
N ILE A 139 -5.69 6.30 2.25
CA ILE A 139 -4.71 7.34 1.96
C ILE A 139 -5.42 8.51 1.29
N ILE A 140 -5.37 9.67 1.95
CA ILE A 140 -6.03 10.90 1.54
C ILE A 140 -4.99 11.85 0.95
N HIS A 141 -5.25 12.31 -0.26
CA HIS A 141 -4.43 13.33 -0.92
C HIS A 141 -4.82 14.73 -0.43
N GLN A 142 -3.92 15.37 0.30
CA GLN A 142 -4.07 16.72 0.84
C GLN A 142 -3.59 17.76 -0.17
N LYS A 143 -4.55 18.37 -0.89
CA LYS A 143 -4.32 19.52 -1.80
C LYS A 143 -4.35 20.84 -1.02
N PRO A 144 -3.61 21.88 -1.45
CA PRO A 144 -2.78 21.97 -2.65
C PRO A 144 -1.31 21.53 -2.44
N ARG A 145 -0.92 21.12 -1.23
CA ARG A 145 0.50 20.86 -0.88
C ARG A 145 1.06 19.55 -1.47
N ASP A 146 0.24 18.77 -2.17
CA ASP A 146 0.54 17.44 -2.69
C ASP A 146 1.14 16.50 -1.62
N ARG A 147 0.58 16.57 -0.41
CA ARG A 147 0.94 15.69 0.70
C ARG A 147 -0.12 14.61 0.87
N PHE A 148 0.21 13.58 1.61
CA PHE A 148 -0.72 12.52 1.96
C PHE A 148 -0.92 12.48 3.46
N GLN A 149 -2.05 11.91 3.86
CA GLN A 149 -2.38 11.57 5.23
C GLN A 149 -3.12 10.25 5.21
N ALA A 150 -2.97 9.43 6.23
CA ALA A 150 -3.73 8.20 6.38
C ALA A 150 -4.85 8.37 7.41
N LYS A 151 -5.98 7.73 7.15
CA LYS A 151 -7.00 7.43 8.17
C LYS A 151 -7.05 5.92 8.39
N SER A 152 -7.31 5.50 9.63
CA SER A 152 -7.58 4.10 9.91
C SER A 152 -8.94 3.73 9.34
N ILE A 153 -9.07 2.50 8.84
CA ILE A 153 -10.38 1.94 8.49
C ILE A 153 -11.13 1.48 9.74
N ALA A 154 -10.42 1.19 10.84
CA ALA A 154 -11.05 0.94 12.13
C ALA A 154 -11.65 2.25 12.68
N PRO A 155 -12.92 2.28 13.13
CA PRO A 155 -13.60 3.51 13.56
C PRO A 155 -12.91 4.25 14.71
N ASP A 156 -12.32 3.51 15.64
CA ASP A 156 -11.57 3.94 16.83
C ASP A 156 -10.05 3.84 16.63
N GLY A 157 -9.61 3.60 15.40
CA GLY A 157 -8.22 3.39 15.05
C GLY A 157 -7.49 4.70 14.84
N ILE A 158 -6.39 4.90 15.56
CA ILE A 158 -5.48 6.02 15.38
C ILE A 158 -4.23 5.53 14.61
N PRO A 159 -3.99 6.00 13.37
CA PRO A 159 -2.79 5.59 12.63
C PRO A 159 -1.50 6.01 13.35
N PRO A 160 -0.39 5.28 13.13
CA PRO A 160 0.92 5.67 13.67
C PRO A 160 1.33 7.05 13.15
N MET A 161 2.18 7.74 13.90
CA MET A 161 2.51 9.17 13.72
C MET A 161 2.88 9.50 12.28
N PHE A 162 3.79 8.70 11.70
CA PHE A 162 4.28 8.92 10.34
C PHE A 162 3.21 8.76 9.24
N LEU A 163 2.04 8.20 9.56
CA LEU A 163 0.90 8.05 8.67
C LEU A 163 -0.24 9.02 8.99
N ARG A 164 -0.54 9.29 10.28
CA ARG A 164 -1.65 10.18 10.68
C ARG A 164 -1.35 11.66 10.41
N GLU A 165 -0.09 12.04 10.33
CA GLU A 165 0.30 13.41 9.99
C GLU A 165 0.40 13.61 8.48
N GLN A 166 0.64 14.84 8.02
CA GLN A 166 0.94 15.05 6.61
C GLN A 166 2.34 14.54 6.29
N TRP A 167 2.46 13.75 5.23
CA TRP A 167 3.73 13.19 4.77
C TRP A 167 3.88 13.27 3.26
N ALA A 168 5.11 13.07 2.78
CA ALA A 168 5.44 13.01 1.37
C ALA A 168 6.23 11.71 1.07
N PRO A 169 5.70 10.82 0.20
CA PRO A 169 6.41 9.61 -0.20
C PRO A 169 7.46 9.93 -1.25
N HIS A 170 8.66 9.46 -1.03
CA HIS A 170 9.78 9.53 -1.97
C HIS A 170 10.18 8.13 -2.41
N VAL A 171 10.67 8.02 -3.64
CA VAL A 171 11.21 6.78 -4.18
C VAL A 171 12.52 7.09 -4.87
N ASP A 172 13.55 6.28 -4.60
CA ASP A 172 14.77 6.36 -5.38
C ASP A 172 14.57 5.59 -6.69
N ILE A 173 14.42 6.36 -7.78
CA ILE A 173 14.19 5.83 -9.11
C ILE A 173 15.42 5.08 -9.65
N ASN A 174 16.61 5.33 -9.12
CA ASN A 174 17.84 4.68 -9.60
C ASN A 174 18.03 3.27 -9.01
N THR A 175 17.32 2.92 -7.95
CA THR A 175 17.38 1.56 -7.38
C THR A 175 16.76 0.54 -8.34
N ASN A 176 17.24 -0.70 -8.31
CA ASN A 176 16.60 -1.76 -9.11
C ASN A 176 15.17 -2.00 -8.62
N ARG A 177 14.26 -2.28 -9.56
CA ARG A 177 12.91 -2.74 -9.23
C ARG A 177 13.00 -4.10 -8.54
N HIS A 178 12.17 -4.33 -7.54
CA HIS A 178 11.97 -5.67 -6.98
C HIS A 178 11.48 -6.60 -8.09
N PRO A 179 11.87 -7.90 -8.08
CA PRO A 179 11.45 -8.87 -9.07
C PRO A 179 9.97 -9.26 -8.87
N LEU A 180 9.09 -8.32 -9.17
CA LEU A 180 7.65 -8.51 -9.28
C LEU A 180 7.34 -8.72 -10.76
N HIS A 181 7.22 -9.99 -11.14
CA HIS A 181 6.82 -10.36 -12.50
C HIS A 181 5.34 -10.14 -12.73
N GLU A 182 4.96 -10.10 -14.00
CA GLU A 182 3.56 -10.03 -14.37
C GLU A 182 2.82 -11.27 -13.85
N ALA A 183 1.86 -11.04 -12.96
CA ALA A 183 0.93 -12.03 -12.47
C ALA A 183 -0.44 -11.71 -13.06
N LEU A 184 -0.81 -12.41 -14.14
CA LEU A 184 -2.09 -12.25 -14.83
C LEU A 184 -3.30 -12.79 -14.03
N GLY A 185 -3.10 -13.14 -12.76
CA GLY A 185 -4.12 -13.78 -11.92
C GLY A 185 -4.30 -15.26 -12.22
N LEU A 186 -5.30 -15.88 -11.59
CA LEU A 186 -5.70 -17.26 -11.89
C LEU A 186 -6.41 -17.30 -13.24
N ASN A 187 -6.09 -18.32 -14.05
CA ASN A 187 -6.87 -18.62 -15.24
C ASN A 187 -8.18 -19.28 -14.80
N SER A 188 -9.27 -18.51 -14.76
CA SER A 188 -10.60 -18.97 -14.38
C SER A 188 -11.09 -20.15 -15.24
N SER A 189 -10.69 -20.20 -16.51
CA SER A 189 -11.04 -21.30 -17.42
C SER A 189 -10.37 -22.63 -17.00
N LEU A 190 -9.11 -22.58 -16.55
CA LEU A 190 -8.41 -23.77 -16.05
C LEU A 190 -8.94 -24.24 -14.68
N ARG A 191 -9.44 -23.34 -13.84
CA ARG A 191 -10.07 -23.72 -12.56
C ARG A 191 -11.50 -24.24 -12.70
N ALA A 192 -12.23 -23.78 -13.72
CA ALA A 192 -13.53 -24.34 -14.07
C ALA A 192 -13.43 -25.76 -14.64
N GLN A 193 -12.25 -26.16 -15.12
CA GLN A 193 -11.98 -27.53 -15.53
C GLN A 193 -11.85 -28.42 -14.29
N LEU A 194 -12.70 -29.44 -14.21
CA LEU A 194 -12.54 -30.52 -13.25
C LEU A 194 -11.25 -31.28 -13.57
N PRO A 195 -10.49 -31.74 -12.56
CA PRO A 195 -9.34 -32.60 -12.82
C PRO A 195 -9.81 -33.85 -13.57
N HIS A 196 -9.04 -34.27 -14.58
CA HIS A 196 -9.25 -35.55 -15.24
C HIS A 196 -8.97 -36.67 -14.23
N LEU A 197 -10.02 -37.14 -13.56
CA LEU A 197 -9.96 -38.34 -12.74
C LEU A 197 -9.94 -39.54 -13.68
N ASN A 198 -8.73 -39.94 -14.10
CA ASN A 198 -8.55 -41.28 -14.64
C ASN A 198 -8.87 -42.24 -13.48
N SER A 199 -10.00 -42.92 -13.59
CA SER A 199 -10.45 -43.92 -12.62
C SER A 199 -9.43 -45.06 -12.54
N ILE A 200 -8.55 -44.97 -11.54
CA ILE A 200 -7.70 -46.08 -11.10
C ILE A 200 -8.57 -46.96 -10.21
N PHE A 201 -9.43 -47.77 -10.82
CA PHE A 201 -9.98 -48.97 -10.21
C PHE A 201 -9.92 -50.08 -11.26
N THR A 202 -8.83 -50.84 -11.22
CA THR A 202 -8.72 -52.22 -11.69
C THR A 202 -7.98 -53.00 -10.63
#